data_AF-A0AAD9NP62-F1
#
_entry.id   AF-A0AAD9NP62-F1
#
_cell.length_a   1.000
_cell.length_b   1.000
_cell.length_c   1.000
_cell.angle_alpha   90.00
_cell.angle_beta   90.00
_cell.angle_gamma   90.00
#
_symmetry.space_group_name_H-M   'P 1'
#
loop_
_entity.id
_entity.type
_entity.pdbx_description
1 polymer ?
#
loop_
_entity_poly.entity_id
_entity_poly.type
_entity_poly.pdbx_seq_one_letter_code
_entity_poly.pdbx_strand_id
1 'polypeptide(L)'
;MEDNYTPEADRPDQYLNFKLLHPLTHKRSVVRSLNNRAQQYVTTPEDRKSELAPDDKHMSVNGYSVWALAVPPSKANRPSCANDNQRRPMFRLHTIAGLLTRRGRLYRSLIVYMCHKPANILRSMVVHLKDKTPNDHQCGTIYNITCDNDSTHTYIGEAK
;
A
#
# COMPACT_ATOMS: atom_id res chain seq x y z
N MET A 1 -17.02 34.10 -32.08
CA MET A 1 -15.69 33.85 -31.50
C MET A 1 -15.85 32.63 -30.63
N GLU A 2 -15.56 31.46 -31.18
CA GLU A 2 -15.68 30.19 -30.47
C GLU A 2 -14.43 30.02 -29.62
N ASP A 3 -14.64 30.08 -28.30
CA ASP A 3 -13.61 29.78 -27.32
C ASP A 3 -13.31 28.28 -27.38
N ASN A 4 -12.27 27.94 -28.15
CA ASN A 4 -11.72 26.58 -28.20
C ASN A 4 -10.95 26.31 -26.91
N TYR A 5 -11.69 25.97 -25.85
CA TYR A 5 -11.15 25.33 -24.67
C TYR A 5 -10.67 23.92 -25.07
N THR A 6 -9.40 23.80 -25.40
CA THR A 6 -8.71 22.51 -25.39
C THR A 6 -8.37 22.23 -23.94
N PRO A 7 -8.96 21.20 -23.28
CA PRO A 7 -8.44 20.78 -22.00
C PRO A 7 -7.00 20.36 -22.24
N GLU A 8 -6.05 21.08 -21.64
CA GLU A 8 -4.67 20.58 -21.53
C GLU A 8 -4.78 19.18 -20.95
N ALA A 9 -4.53 18.16 -21.78
CA ALA A 9 -4.65 16.78 -21.38
C ALA A 9 -3.75 16.59 -20.16
N ASP A 10 -4.40 16.35 -19.01
CA ASP A 10 -3.80 16.07 -17.72
C ASP A 10 -2.70 15.03 -17.91
N ARG A 11 -1.43 15.49 -17.95
CA ARG A 11 -0.30 14.82 -18.62
C ARG A 11 -0.22 13.34 -18.18
N PRO A 12 -0.74 12.37 -18.96
CA PRO A 12 -0.95 10.99 -18.50
C PRO A 12 0.33 10.14 -18.58
N ASP A 13 1.49 10.78 -18.67
CA ASP A 13 2.73 10.14 -19.11
C ASP A 13 3.65 9.73 -17.94
N GLN A 14 3.29 10.06 -16.71
CA GLN A 14 4.18 9.92 -15.56
C GLN A 14 3.71 8.87 -14.55
N TYR A 15 4.02 7.61 -14.84
CA TYR A 15 3.92 6.53 -13.88
C TYR A 15 5.09 6.51 -12.89
N LEU A 16 4.99 5.67 -11.86
CA LEU A 16 6.04 5.51 -10.86
C LEU A 16 7.37 5.14 -11.52
N ASN A 17 8.36 6.02 -11.48
CA ASN A 17 9.66 5.79 -12.12
C ASN A 17 10.37 4.55 -11.55
N PHE A 18 10.82 3.66 -12.44
CA PHE A 18 11.43 2.39 -12.07
C PHE A 18 12.83 2.55 -11.44
N LYS A 19 13.52 3.66 -11.68
CA LYS A 19 14.85 3.96 -11.10
C LYS A 19 14.77 4.43 -9.65
N LEU A 20 13.64 4.99 -9.24
CA LEU A 20 13.44 5.43 -7.85
C LEU A 20 13.43 4.24 -6.89
N LEU A 21 13.83 4.48 -5.65
CA LEU A 21 13.91 3.44 -4.62
C LEU A 21 12.53 3.11 -4.04
N HIS A 22 11.67 2.50 -4.86
CA HIS A 22 10.43 1.88 -4.40
C HIS A 22 10.56 0.35 -4.39
N PRO A 23 9.86 -0.34 -3.46
CA PRO A 23 9.76 -1.79 -3.49
C PRO A 23 9.30 -2.31 -4.85
N LEU A 24 9.88 -3.44 -5.29
CA LEU A 24 9.53 -4.05 -6.57
C LEU A 24 8.03 -4.41 -6.65
N THR A 25 7.41 -4.73 -5.51
CA THR A 25 5.97 -5.01 -5.40
C THR A 25 5.13 -3.82 -5.83
N HIS A 26 5.48 -2.61 -5.39
CA HIS A 26 4.75 -1.38 -5.73
C HIS A 26 4.90 -1.04 -7.21
N LYS A 27 6.13 -1.11 -7.74
CA LYS A 27 6.40 -0.90 -9.17
C LYS A 27 5.59 -1.87 -10.03
N ARG A 28 5.60 -3.16 -9.70
CA ARG A 28 4.78 -4.17 -10.40
C ARG A 28 3.28 -4.02 -10.16
N SER A 29 2.86 -3.36 -9.08
CA SER A 29 1.44 -3.07 -8.84
C SER A 29 0.90 -2.05 -9.84
N VAL A 30 1.72 -1.07 -10.23
CA VAL A 30 1.33 -0.08 -11.25
C VAL A 30 0.96 -0.78 -12.56
N VAL A 31 1.84 -1.67 -13.05
CA VAL A 31 1.58 -2.47 -14.27
C VAL A 31 0.32 -3.33 -14.13
N ARG A 32 0.09 -3.94 -12.96
CA ARG A 32 -1.13 -4.72 -12.71
C ARG A 32 -2.39 -3.87 -12.77
N SER A 33 -2.38 -2.69 -12.15
CA SER A 33 -3.54 -1.82 -12.12
C SER A 33 -3.92 -1.35 -13.52
N LEU A 34 -2.92 -1.05 -14.36
CA LEU A 34 -3.13 -0.65 -15.76
C LEU A 34 -3.72 -1.78 -16.60
N ASN A 35 -3.13 -2.97 -16.53
CA ASN A 35 -3.67 -4.13 -17.24
C ASN A 35 -5.08 -4.50 -16.73
N ASN A 36 -5.33 -4.42 -15.41
CA ASN A 36 -6.65 -4.66 -14.85
C ASN A 36 -7.67 -3.62 -15.31
N ARG A 37 -7.29 -2.34 -15.41
CA ARG A 37 -8.13 -1.27 -15.96
C ARG A 37 -8.51 -1.58 -17.42
N ALA A 38 -7.53 -1.91 -18.26
CA ALA A 38 -7.79 -2.26 -19.65
C ALA A 38 -8.72 -3.48 -19.79
N GLN A 39 -8.63 -4.44 -18.86
CA GLN A 39 -9.50 -5.62 -18.85
C GLN A 39 -10.91 -5.31 -18.33
N GLN A 40 -11.06 -4.46 -17.32
CA GLN A 40 -12.33 -4.19 -16.64
C GLN A 40 -13.18 -3.16 -17.36
N TYR A 41 -12.57 -2.10 -17.90
CA TYR A 41 -13.32 -0.96 -18.42
C TYR A 41 -13.44 -0.97 -19.95
N VAL A 42 -12.53 -1.63 -20.68
CA VAL A 42 -12.59 -1.69 -22.15
C VAL A 42 -13.37 -2.90 -22.62
N THR A 43 -14.50 -2.63 -23.27
CA THR A 43 -15.44 -3.61 -23.79
C THR A 43 -14.98 -4.23 -25.11
N THR A 44 -14.49 -3.39 -26.02
CA THR A 44 -14.04 -3.75 -27.38
C THR A 44 -12.63 -4.34 -27.37
N PRO A 45 -12.39 -5.46 -28.07
CA PRO A 45 -11.08 -6.11 -28.06
C PRO A 45 -10.01 -5.30 -28.80
N GLU A 46 -10.39 -4.46 -29.77
CA GLU A 46 -9.47 -3.57 -30.48
C GLU A 46 -9.02 -2.41 -29.60
N ASP A 47 -9.96 -1.77 -28.89
CA ASP A 47 -9.61 -0.68 -27.98
C ASP A 47 -8.80 -1.19 -26.77
N ARG A 48 -8.99 -2.46 -26.38
CA ARG A 48 -8.16 -3.04 -25.33
C ARG A 48 -6.70 -3.18 -25.77
N LYS A 49 -6.46 -3.57 -27.02
CA LYS A 49 -5.11 -3.60 -27.59
C LYS A 49 -4.55 -2.18 -27.75
N SER A 50 -5.39 -1.23 -28.12
CA SER A 50 -5.00 0.17 -28.27
C SER A 50 -4.76 0.88 -26.94
N GLU A 51 -5.32 0.43 -25.81
CA GLU A 51 -4.98 0.94 -24.46
C GLU A 51 -3.71 0.28 -23.90
N LEU A 52 -3.52 -1.04 -24.13
CA LEU A 52 -2.33 -1.76 -23.66
C LEU A 52 -1.03 -1.36 -24.37
N ALA A 53 -1.08 -1.01 -25.67
CA ALA A 53 0.12 -0.65 -26.43
C ALA A 53 0.76 0.70 -25.99
N PRO A 54 -0.01 1.79 -25.76
CA PRO A 54 0.47 3.01 -25.13
C PRO A 54 1.02 2.78 -23.73
N ASP A 55 0.37 1.94 -22.91
CA ASP A 55 0.87 1.63 -21.56
C ASP A 55 2.28 1.05 -21.59
N ASP A 56 2.57 0.13 -22.51
CA ASP A 56 3.93 -0.41 -22.68
C ASP A 56 4.94 0.68 -23.06
N LYS A 57 4.55 1.60 -23.95
CA LYS A 57 5.38 2.77 -24.30
C LYS A 57 5.62 3.67 -23.09
N HIS A 58 4.57 4.01 -22.33
CA HIS A 58 4.66 4.88 -21.17
C HIS A 58 5.50 4.22 -20.06
N MET A 59 5.37 2.91 -19.86
CA MET A 59 6.19 2.18 -18.91
C MET A 59 7.66 2.15 -19.33
N SER A 60 7.94 2.01 -20.64
CA SER A 60 9.32 2.03 -21.15
C SER A 60 10.00 3.38 -20.88
N VAL A 61 9.29 4.49 -21.06
CA VAL A 61 9.76 5.86 -20.75
C VAL A 61 10.03 6.01 -19.25
N ASN A 62 9.19 5.40 -18.41
CA ASN A 62 9.38 5.36 -16.95
C ASN A 62 10.45 4.35 -16.47
N GLY A 63 11.18 3.72 -17.38
CA GLY A 63 12.32 2.85 -17.10
C GLY A 63 11.95 1.41 -16.72
N TYR A 64 10.72 0.97 -17.00
CA TYR A 64 10.33 -0.42 -16.77
C TYR A 64 10.95 -1.31 -17.84
N SER A 65 11.64 -2.34 -17.39
CA SER A 65 12.16 -3.41 -18.24
C SER A 65 11.05 -4.35 -18.72
N VAL A 66 11.22 -4.94 -19.91
CA VAL A 66 10.26 -5.88 -20.53
C VAL A 66 9.85 -7.03 -19.59
N TRP A 67 10.78 -7.60 -18.81
CA TRP A 67 10.44 -8.66 -17.85
C TRP A 67 9.51 -8.20 -16.71
N ALA A 68 9.51 -6.90 -16.39
CA ALA A 68 8.65 -6.33 -15.35
C ALA A 68 7.23 -6.08 -15.86
N LEU A 69 7.07 -5.88 -17.17
CA LEU A 69 5.80 -5.77 -17.89
C LEU A 69 5.10 -7.11 -18.03
N ALA A 70 5.88 -8.21 -18.11
CA ALA A 70 5.37 -9.56 -18.02
C ALA A 70 4.77 -9.81 -16.62
N VAL A 71 3.50 -9.44 -16.46
CA VAL A 71 2.71 -9.76 -15.27
C VAL A 71 2.22 -11.19 -15.43
N PRO A 72 2.71 -12.15 -14.62
CA PRO A 72 2.09 -13.47 -14.61
C PRO A 72 0.63 -13.31 -14.15
N PRO A 73 -0.32 -14.05 -14.75
CA PRO A 73 -1.72 -13.98 -14.38
C PRO A 73 -1.88 -14.18 -12.86
N SER A 74 -2.89 -13.52 -12.29
CA SER A 74 -3.21 -13.64 -10.87
C SER A 74 -3.26 -15.13 -10.52
N LYS A 75 -2.37 -15.56 -9.62
CA LYS A 75 -2.42 -16.94 -9.11
C LYS A 75 -3.66 -17.03 -8.24
N ALA A 76 -4.80 -17.40 -8.84
CA ALA A 76 -6.08 -17.62 -8.17
C ALA A 76 -5.97 -18.64 -7.01
N ASN A 77 -4.93 -19.47 -7.01
CA ASN A 77 -4.58 -20.37 -5.93
C ASN A 77 -3.12 -20.16 -5.53
N ARG A 78 -2.84 -19.16 -4.67
CA ARG A 78 -1.77 -19.40 -3.69
C ARG A 78 -2.41 -20.18 -2.55
N PRO A 79 -1.84 -21.31 -2.11
CA PRO A 79 -2.23 -21.83 -0.82
C PRO A 79 -2.09 -20.67 0.17
N SER A 80 -3.16 -20.37 0.88
CA SER A 80 -3.06 -19.55 2.09
C SER A 80 -1.84 -20.08 2.83
N CYS A 81 -0.92 -19.20 3.22
CA CYS A 81 0.07 -19.57 4.24
C CYS A 81 -0.68 -19.74 5.56
N ALA A 82 -1.58 -20.72 5.60
CA ALA A 82 -2.19 -21.26 6.78
C ALA A 82 -1.20 -22.29 7.32
N ASN A 83 -0.79 -22.06 8.56
CA ASN A 83 -0.04 -22.98 9.41
C ASN A 83 1.46 -23.12 9.13
N ASP A 84 2.22 -22.03 9.35
CA ASP A 84 3.48 -22.18 10.08
C ASP A 84 3.33 -21.40 11.40
N ASN A 85 2.89 -22.10 12.46
CA ASN A 85 2.78 -21.55 13.82
C ASN A 85 4.15 -21.22 14.44
N GLN A 86 5.25 -21.44 13.72
CA GLN A 86 6.54 -20.90 14.11
C GLN A 86 6.62 -19.43 13.68
N ARG A 87 6.34 -18.53 14.63
CA ARG A 87 6.62 -17.10 14.50
C ARG A 87 8.13 -16.89 14.36
N ARG A 88 8.66 -17.10 13.16
CA ARG A 88 10.04 -16.75 12.83
C ARG A 88 10.21 -15.24 13.06
N PRO A 89 11.32 -14.78 13.63
CA PRO A 89 11.53 -13.35 13.88
C PRO A 89 11.51 -12.62 12.54
N MET A 90 10.47 -11.81 12.34
CA MET A 90 10.23 -11.06 11.13
C MET A 90 10.77 -9.65 11.30
N PHE A 91 11.88 -9.33 10.64
CA PHE A 91 12.44 -7.98 10.68
C PHE A 91 11.80 -7.09 9.61
N ARG A 92 11.28 -5.94 10.05
CA ARG A 92 10.62 -4.96 9.18
C ARG A 92 11.59 -3.84 8.89
N LEU A 93 12.00 -3.72 7.63
CA LEU A 93 12.98 -2.73 7.22
C LEU A 93 12.31 -1.64 6.39
N HIS A 94 12.57 -0.40 6.78
CA HIS A 94 12.16 0.78 6.05
C HIS A 94 13.05 0.92 4.82
N THR A 95 12.45 1.28 3.68
CA THR A 95 13.15 1.41 2.40
C THR A 95 14.08 2.64 2.43
N ILE A 96 15.20 2.51 3.13
CA ILE A 96 16.28 3.49 3.19
C ILE A 96 17.27 3.14 2.07
N ALA A 97 17.67 4.14 1.28
CA ALA A 97 18.58 3.95 0.16
C ALA A 97 19.89 3.27 0.59
N GLY A 98 20.30 2.23 -0.15
CA GLY A 98 21.61 1.59 0.00
C GLY A 98 21.66 0.29 0.81
N LEU A 99 20.76 0.03 1.76
CA LEU A 99 20.92 -1.14 2.66
C LEU A 99 20.23 -2.42 2.17
N LEU A 100 19.09 -2.32 1.50
CA LEU A 100 18.14 -3.43 1.43
C LEU A 100 18.00 -4.12 0.07
N THR A 101 18.31 -3.42 -1.02
CA THR A 101 18.14 -3.95 -2.38
C THR A 101 19.14 -5.07 -2.71
N ARG A 102 20.33 -5.07 -2.10
CA ARG A 102 21.36 -6.11 -2.32
C ARG A 102 21.35 -7.25 -1.29
N ARG A 103 20.74 -7.06 -0.11
CA ARG A 103 20.91 -8.01 1.02
C ARG A 103 19.76 -9.01 1.21
N GLY A 104 18.64 -8.89 0.50
CA GLY A 104 17.54 -9.87 0.60
C GLY A 104 17.94 -11.32 0.27
N ARG A 105 18.98 -11.53 -0.58
CA ARG A 105 19.54 -12.86 -0.84
C ARG A 105 20.42 -13.36 0.32
N LEU A 106 21.24 -12.50 0.91
CA LEU A 106 22.09 -12.80 2.07
C LEU A 106 21.27 -13.11 3.32
N TYR A 107 20.10 -12.49 3.48
CA TYR A 107 19.22 -12.76 4.62
C TYR A 107 18.31 -13.96 4.42
N ARG A 108 18.18 -14.51 3.20
CA ARG A 108 17.42 -15.74 2.95
C ARG A 108 18.13 -17.00 3.47
N SER A 109 19.46 -16.96 3.57
CA SER A 109 20.25 -18.03 4.18
C SER A 109 20.22 -17.99 5.70
N LEU A 110 19.99 -16.81 6.27
CA LEU A 110 19.55 -16.67 7.66
C LEU A 110 18.05 -17.02 7.69
N ILE A 111 17.56 -17.68 8.74
CA ILE A 111 16.15 -18.12 8.87
C ILE A 111 15.25 -16.90 9.19
N VAL A 112 15.39 -15.82 8.42
CA VAL A 112 14.81 -14.51 8.68
C VAL A 112 14.11 -14.02 7.43
N TYR A 113 12.79 -13.94 7.50
CA TYR A 113 11.99 -13.31 6.46
C TYR A 113 12.03 -11.79 6.65
N MET A 114 12.23 -11.05 5.54
CA MET A 114 12.19 -9.58 5.54
C MET A 114 11.04 -9.05 4.70
N CYS A 115 10.27 -8.11 5.28
CA CYS A 115 9.21 -7.39 4.57
C CYS A 115 9.53 -5.90 4.57
N HIS A 116 9.38 -5.29 3.39
CA HIS A 116 9.50 -3.86 3.21
C HIS A 116 8.18 -3.18 3.57
N LYS A 117 8.25 -2.19 4.45
CA LYS A 117 7.10 -1.32 4.73
C LYS A 117 7.27 0.03 4.03
N PRO A 118 6.19 0.63 3.48
CA PRO A 118 6.23 1.96 2.91
C PRO A 118 6.52 3.01 4.00
N ALA A 119 7.14 4.11 3.60
CA ALA A 119 7.63 5.17 4.49
C ALA A 119 6.55 5.80 5.39
N ASN A 120 5.26 5.69 5.03
CA ASN A 120 4.15 6.24 5.81
C ASN A 120 3.99 5.60 7.19
N ILE A 121 4.58 4.42 7.43
CA ILE A 121 4.55 3.78 8.75
C ILE A 121 5.57 4.41 9.70
N LEU A 122 6.67 4.94 9.20
CA LEU A 122 7.58 5.74 10.02
C LEU A 122 6.85 6.99 10.51
N ARG A 123 6.09 7.67 9.63
CA ARG A 123 5.22 8.78 10.02
C ARG A 123 4.19 8.33 11.06
N SER A 124 3.52 7.18 10.88
CA SER A 124 2.59 6.69 11.92
C SER A 124 3.29 6.39 13.24
N MET A 125 4.50 5.84 13.24
CA MET A 125 5.25 5.54 14.47
C MET A 125 5.75 6.82 15.16
N VAL A 126 6.24 7.80 14.39
CA VAL A 126 6.74 9.08 14.89
C VAL A 126 5.61 10.01 15.33
N VAL A 127 4.45 9.98 14.67
CA VAL A 127 3.31 10.83 15.04
C VAL A 127 2.65 10.33 16.33
N HIS A 128 2.69 9.03 16.61
CA HIS A 128 2.22 8.45 17.88
C HIS A 128 3.33 8.39 18.95
N LEU A 129 4.35 9.25 18.88
CA LEU A 129 5.39 9.32 19.93
C LEU A 129 4.87 9.91 21.24
N LYS A 130 3.65 10.46 21.25
CA LYS A 130 2.98 10.85 22.48
C LYS A 130 2.50 9.61 23.20
N ASP A 131 2.85 9.49 24.48
CA ASP A 131 2.24 8.50 25.35
C ASP A 131 0.72 8.68 25.32
N LYS A 132 0.00 7.60 25.10
CA LYS A 132 -1.46 7.63 25.16
C LYS A 132 -1.84 7.92 26.61
N THR A 133 -2.50 9.04 26.85
CA THR A 133 -3.08 9.32 28.16
C THR A 133 -4.17 8.28 28.44
N PRO A 134 -4.22 7.70 29.65
CA PRO A 134 -5.33 6.83 30.02
C PRO A 134 -6.64 7.62 29.97
N ASN A 135 -7.75 6.92 29.76
CA ASN A 135 -9.06 7.55 29.56
C ASN A 135 -9.45 8.46 30.75
N ASP A 136 -9.03 8.11 31.96
CA ASP A 136 -9.30 8.86 33.19
C ASP A 136 -8.64 10.26 33.22
N HIS A 137 -7.70 10.54 32.32
CA HIS A 137 -6.99 11.82 32.22
C HIS A 137 -7.25 12.53 30.89
N GLN A 138 -8.24 12.08 30.12
CA GLN A 138 -8.67 12.72 28.88
C GLN A 138 -9.88 13.61 29.14
N CYS A 139 -9.78 14.91 28.82
CA CYS A 139 -10.89 15.85 28.84
C CYS A 139 -11.95 15.47 27.78
N GLY A 140 -13.23 15.65 28.10
CA GLY A 140 -14.36 15.29 27.23
C GLY A 140 -14.68 13.79 27.19
N THR A 141 -14.09 12.98 28.07
CA THR A 141 -14.41 11.55 28.15
C THR A 141 -15.76 11.36 28.81
N ILE A 142 -16.67 10.67 28.13
CA ILE A 142 -17.97 10.27 28.68
C ILE A 142 -17.77 8.99 29.48
N TYR A 143 -18.05 9.03 30.77
CA TYR A 143 -18.02 7.87 31.64
C TYR A 143 -19.45 7.42 31.97
N ASN A 144 -19.59 6.10 32.11
CA ASN A 144 -20.83 5.45 32.46
C ASN A 144 -20.59 4.66 33.76
N ILE A 145 -21.25 5.05 34.84
CA ILE A 145 -21.16 4.40 36.14
C ILE A 145 -22.51 3.77 36.44
N THR A 146 -22.50 2.44 36.58
CA THR A 146 -23.66 1.66 37.03
C THR A 146 -23.63 1.54 38.55
N CYS A 147 -24.79 1.59 39.19
CA CYS A 147 -24.90 1.36 40.63
C CYS A 147 -24.66 -0.13 40.95
N ASP A 148 -23.83 -0.42 41.95
CA ASP A 148 -23.51 -1.80 42.36
C ASP A 148 -24.72 -2.52 43.01
N ASN A 149 -25.64 -1.77 43.62
CA ASN A 149 -26.82 -2.34 44.29
C ASN A 149 -28.04 -2.50 43.37
N ASP A 150 -28.18 -1.70 42.32
CA ASP A 150 -29.32 -1.71 41.40
C ASP A 150 -28.87 -1.46 39.96
N SER A 151 -28.88 -2.51 39.13
CA SER A 151 -28.42 -2.46 37.73
C SER A 151 -29.32 -1.64 36.78
N THR A 152 -30.44 -1.12 37.27
CA THR A 152 -31.41 -0.33 36.51
C THR A 152 -31.04 1.15 36.46
N HIS A 153 -30.27 1.64 37.42
CA HIS A 153 -29.88 3.04 37.51
C HIS A 153 -28.44 3.24 37.06
N THR A 154 -28.28 4.11 36.09
CA THR A 154 -27.00 4.35 35.40
C THR A 154 -26.76 5.84 35.28
N TYR A 155 -25.59 6.31 35.72
CA TYR A 155 -25.17 7.70 35.62
C TYR A 155 -24.19 7.89 34.46
N ILE A 156 -24.47 8.87 33.61
CA ILE A 156 -23.63 9.24 32.47
C ILE A 156 -23.16 10.67 32.68
N GLY A 157 -21.85 10.88 32.69
CA GLY A 157 -21.23 12.18 32.88
C GLY A 157 -20.04 12.40 31.95
N GLU A 158 -19.66 13.66 31.76
CA GLU A 158 -18.46 14.03 31.00
C GLU A 158 -17.36 14.53 31.94
N ALA A 159 -16.12 14.11 31.69
CA ALA A 159 -14.94 14.67 32.34
C ALA A 159 -14.60 16.02 31.70
N LYS A 160 -14.35 17.04 32.53
CA LYS A 160 -14.03 18.40 32.07
C LYS A 160 -12.58 18.53 31.62
#